data_AF-A0A2E1CU76-F1
#
_entry.id   AF-A0A2E1CU76-F1
#
_cell.length_a   1.000
_cell.length_b   1.000
_cell.length_c   1.000
_cell.angle_alpha   90.00
_cell.angle_beta   90.00
_cell.angle_gamma   90.00
#
_symmetry.space_group_name_H-M   'P 1'
#
loop_
_entity.id
_entity.type
_entity.pdbx_description
1 polymer ?
#
loop_
_entity_poly.entity_id
_entity_poly.type
_entity_poly.pdbx_seq_one_letter_code
_entity_poly.pdbx_strand_id
1 'polypeptide(L)'
;MRRAFSIFLHNLITLFCLPSWKGWLLSLCGHNIEGSFRAGPFFYFKGQITSQGKSRIGVGNVIACNEVRLKDARIGHFNVLSGNLNLLLKSDALIGNFNKIKRGRVFKKEVPSTLIMSDWSQITGHHYLDLACNISLGANVVVGGRSSQFWTHGFCHLDKGKLRVMVMGDIEIGEGCYVGSACLFNPGVKIADEVNIGAGAIISKDINEQGLVTAAPLVSRMLSLETFCEKYAISEEELRQKLRVTK
;
A
#
# COMPACT_ATOMS: atom_id res chain seq x y z
N MET A 1 1.32 -29.30 15.58
CA MET A 1 0.74 -29.06 16.92
C MET A 1 1.28 -27.80 17.60
N ARG A 2 2.61 -27.65 17.81
CA ARG A 2 3.22 -26.48 18.49
C ARG A 2 2.88 -25.10 17.88
N ARG A 3 2.92 -24.97 16.55
CA ARG A 3 2.61 -23.69 15.87
C ARG A 3 1.14 -23.27 16.01
N ALA A 4 0.21 -24.22 15.91
CA ALA A 4 -1.22 -23.95 16.06
C ALA A 4 -1.55 -23.52 17.50
N PHE A 5 -0.97 -24.21 18.49
CA PHE A 5 -1.09 -23.84 19.90
C PHE A 5 -0.54 -22.43 20.18
N SER A 6 0.62 -22.10 19.61
CA SER A 6 1.20 -20.77 19.69
C SER A 6 0.23 -19.71 19.13
N ILE A 7 -0.29 -19.89 17.90
CA ILE A 7 -1.23 -18.93 17.30
C ILE A 7 -2.50 -18.77 18.16
N PHE A 8 -3.03 -19.86 18.71
CA PHE A 8 -4.18 -19.80 19.61
C PHE A 8 -3.90 -18.96 20.86
N LEU A 9 -2.78 -19.21 21.54
CA LEU A 9 -2.37 -18.45 22.73
C LEU A 9 -2.18 -16.95 22.41
N HIS A 10 -1.54 -16.64 21.28
CA HIS A 10 -1.37 -15.26 20.85
C HIS A 10 -2.73 -14.58 20.62
N ASN A 11 -3.70 -15.22 19.97
CA ASN A 11 -5.02 -14.63 19.78
C ASN A 11 -5.79 -14.45 21.08
N LEU A 12 -5.61 -15.33 22.07
CA LEU A 12 -6.19 -15.13 23.40
C LEU A 12 -5.72 -13.81 24.01
N ILE A 13 -4.41 -13.53 23.90
CA ILE A 13 -3.81 -12.28 24.36
C ILE A 13 -4.28 -11.09 23.51
N THR A 14 -4.18 -11.19 22.18
CA THR A 14 -4.39 -10.04 21.29
C THR A 14 -5.85 -9.63 21.19
N LEU A 15 -6.81 -10.54 21.39
CA LEU A 15 -8.24 -10.25 21.31
C LEU A 15 -8.85 -9.86 22.66
N PHE A 16 -8.48 -10.52 23.76
CA PHE A 16 -9.25 -10.43 25.01
C PHE A 16 -8.53 -9.70 26.15
N CYS A 17 -7.20 -9.60 26.14
CA CYS A 17 -6.48 -8.91 27.22
C CYS A 17 -6.60 -7.38 27.13
N LEU A 18 -6.37 -6.70 28.25
CA LEU A 18 -6.40 -5.24 28.31
C LEU A 18 -5.29 -4.61 27.45
N PRO A 19 -5.54 -3.47 26.77
CA PRO A 19 -4.57 -2.86 25.86
C PRO A 19 -3.18 -2.58 26.44
N SER A 20 -3.11 -2.21 27.71
CA SER A 20 -1.86 -1.89 28.41
C SER A 20 -1.06 -3.13 28.84
N TRP A 21 -1.70 -4.31 28.93
CA TRP A 21 -1.04 -5.55 29.37
C TRP A 21 -0.56 -6.41 28.20
N LYS A 22 -1.13 -6.22 27.01
CA LYS A 22 -0.77 -7.01 25.81
C LYS A 22 0.72 -6.98 25.51
N GLY A 23 1.38 -5.83 25.65
CA GLY A 23 2.82 -5.72 25.39
C GLY A 23 3.62 -6.70 26.25
N TRP A 24 3.41 -6.66 27.56
CA TRP A 24 4.05 -7.56 28.51
C TRP A 24 3.74 -9.04 28.25
N LEU A 25 2.47 -9.39 28.02
CA LEU A 25 2.06 -10.77 27.73
C LEU A 25 2.64 -11.30 26.42
N LEU A 26 2.72 -10.45 25.40
CA LEU A 26 3.34 -10.78 24.11
C LEU A 26 4.85 -11.01 24.28
N SER A 27 5.54 -10.21 25.12
CA SER A 27 6.96 -10.46 25.41
C SER A 27 7.22 -11.83 26.01
N LEU A 28 6.36 -12.29 26.93
CA LEU A 28 6.45 -13.65 27.50
C LEU A 28 6.24 -14.76 26.44
N CYS A 29 5.60 -14.42 25.31
CA CYS A 29 5.38 -15.34 24.19
C CYS A 29 6.48 -15.27 23.11
N GLY A 30 7.59 -14.54 23.36
CA GLY A 30 8.74 -14.45 22.45
C GLY A 30 8.74 -13.24 21.51
N HIS A 31 7.88 -12.25 21.75
CA HIS A 31 7.95 -10.95 21.08
C HIS A 31 8.93 -10.00 21.77
N ASN A 32 9.43 -9.01 21.02
CA ASN A 32 10.41 -8.05 21.54
C ASN A 32 9.71 -6.72 21.82
N ILE A 33 9.10 -6.56 22.98
CA ILE A 33 8.38 -5.34 23.34
C ILE A 33 9.17 -4.56 24.40
N GLU A 34 9.69 -3.42 23.99
CA GLU A 34 10.39 -2.42 24.80
C GLU A 34 9.53 -1.14 24.86
N GLY A 35 9.50 -0.49 26.03
CA GLY A 35 8.73 0.74 26.23
C GLY A 35 7.22 0.53 26.40
N SER A 36 6.44 1.57 26.09
CA SER A 36 4.99 1.62 26.28
C SER A 36 4.24 1.20 25.01
N PHE A 37 4.03 -0.10 24.85
CA PHE A 37 3.20 -0.66 23.78
C PHE A 37 1.71 -0.75 24.20
N ARG A 38 0.80 -0.24 23.37
CA ARG A 38 -0.65 -0.39 23.57
C ARG A 38 -1.32 -0.96 22.33
N ALA A 39 -2.16 -1.98 22.51
CA ALA A 39 -2.89 -2.57 21.39
C ALA A 39 -4.38 -2.81 21.68
N GLY A 40 -5.24 -2.34 20.78
CA GLY A 40 -6.66 -2.75 20.74
C GLY A 40 -6.83 -4.24 20.39
N PRO A 41 -8.03 -4.83 20.42
CA PRO A 41 -8.24 -6.20 19.95
C PRO A 41 -7.82 -6.37 18.49
N PHE A 42 -6.99 -7.37 18.17
CA PHE A 42 -6.57 -7.65 16.78
C PHE A 42 -6.31 -9.15 16.56
N PHE A 43 -6.40 -9.58 15.31
CA PHE A 43 -6.16 -10.96 14.90
C PHE A 43 -4.70 -11.18 14.54
N TYR A 44 -4.11 -12.23 15.08
CA TYR A 44 -2.71 -12.59 14.84
C TYR A 44 -2.61 -14.01 14.27
N PHE A 45 -1.92 -14.18 13.16
CA PHE A 45 -1.77 -15.49 12.51
C PHE A 45 -0.32 -15.95 12.41
N LYS A 46 0.64 -15.02 12.34
CA LYS A 46 2.08 -15.31 12.37
C LYS A 46 2.89 -14.01 12.49
N GLY A 47 4.17 -14.20 12.81
CA GLY A 47 5.22 -13.19 12.68
C GLY A 47 5.75 -12.72 14.03
N GLN A 48 6.82 -11.94 14.02
CA GLN A 48 7.34 -11.31 15.23
C GLN A 48 6.85 -9.87 15.32
N ILE A 49 6.41 -9.45 16.50
CA ILE A 49 6.18 -8.04 16.82
C ILE A 49 7.39 -7.56 17.61
N THR A 50 8.02 -6.51 17.11
CA THR A 50 9.07 -5.76 17.79
C THR A 50 8.57 -4.34 18.00
N SER A 51 8.64 -3.83 19.21
CA SER A 51 8.16 -2.50 19.55
C SER A 51 9.17 -1.81 20.43
N GLN A 52 9.44 -0.54 20.14
CA GLN A 52 10.23 0.38 20.95
C GLN A 52 9.45 1.66 21.20
N GLY A 53 9.74 2.33 22.32
CA GLY A 53 9.14 3.61 22.67
C GLY A 53 7.63 3.53 22.92
N LYS A 54 6.86 4.50 22.43
CA LYS A 54 5.40 4.65 22.65
C LYS A 54 4.58 4.16 21.45
N SER A 55 4.76 2.89 21.07
CA SER A 55 4.10 2.33 19.89
C SER A 55 2.65 1.87 20.13
N ARG A 56 1.81 1.92 19.09
CA ARG A 56 0.39 1.55 19.19
C ARG A 56 -0.13 0.75 17.99
N ILE A 57 -1.01 -0.21 18.27
CA ILE A 57 -1.81 -0.92 17.25
C ILE A 57 -3.30 -0.75 17.57
N GLY A 58 -4.08 -0.23 16.61
CA GLY A 58 -5.51 -0.05 16.76
C GLY A 58 -6.31 -1.37 16.73
N VAL A 59 -7.61 -1.25 16.91
CA VAL A 59 -8.55 -2.37 16.84
C VAL A 59 -8.69 -2.97 15.43
N GLY A 60 -9.02 -4.25 15.37
CA GLY A 60 -9.50 -4.95 14.18
C GLY A 60 -8.45 -5.25 13.11
N ASN A 61 -7.16 -5.02 13.40
CA ASN A 61 -6.10 -5.36 12.47
C ASN A 61 -5.99 -6.89 12.28
N VAL A 62 -5.55 -7.30 11.10
CA VAL A 62 -5.18 -8.69 10.78
C VAL A 62 -3.69 -8.73 10.48
N ILE A 63 -2.93 -9.39 11.35
CA ILE A 63 -1.47 -9.51 11.24
C ILE A 63 -1.11 -10.96 10.87
N ALA A 64 -0.72 -11.15 9.63
CA ALA A 64 -0.32 -12.42 9.03
C ALA A 64 0.93 -12.23 8.14
N CYS A 65 1.92 -11.50 8.65
CA CYS A 65 3.20 -11.22 8.01
C CYS A 65 4.36 -11.88 8.79
N ASN A 66 5.60 -11.67 8.39
CA ASN A 66 6.75 -12.29 9.09
C ASN A 66 7.23 -11.43 10.25
N GLU A 67 7.18 -10.11 10.09
CA GLU A 67 7.62 -9.19 11.13
C GLU A 67 6.87 -7.86 11.05
N VAL A 68 6.64 -7.26 12.22
CA VAL A 68 6.19 -5.88 12.42
C VAL A 68 7.14 -5.22 13.40
N ARG A 69 7.95 -4.25 12.97
CA ARG A 69 8.76 -3.40 13.87
C ARG A 69 8.20 -1.99 13.95
N LEU A 70 8.03 -1.52 15.17
CA LEU A 70 7.51 -0.18 15.48
C LEU A 70 8.51 0.54 16.40
N LYS A 71 8.88 1.76 16.05
CA LYS A 71 9.62 2.67 16.94
C LYS A 71 8.80 3.94 17.10
N ASP A 72 8.20 4.15 18.27
CA ASP A 72 7.28 5.28 18.52
C ASP A 72 6.15 5.41 17.46
N ALA A 73 5.82 4.30 16.79
CA ALA A 73 5.00 4.29 15.59
C ALA A 73 3.58 3.81 15.86
N ARG A 74 2.68 4.09 14.92
CA ARG A 74 1.26 3.76 15.05
C ARG A 74 0.72 3.03 13.84
N ILE A 75 0.02 1.94 14.10
CA ILE A 75 -0.90 1.31 13.15
C ILE A 75 -2.31 1.61 13.64
N GLY A 76 -3.14 2.19 12.77
CA GLY A 76 -4.53 2.51 13.02
C GLY A 76 -5.39 1.26 13.06
N HIS A 77 -6.59 1.35 12.49
CA HIS A 77 -7.63 0.35 12.64
C HIS A 77 -7.87 -0.45 11.37
N PHE A 78 -8.26 -1.72 11.53
CA PHE A 78 -8.78 -2.56 10.45
C PHE A 78 -7.85 -2.70 9.24
N ASN A 79 -6.53 -2.60 9.43
CA ASN A 79 -5.56 -2.88 8.37
C ASN A 79 -5.36 -4.39 8.22
N VAL A 80 -4.99 -4.81 7.01
CA VAL A 80 -4.62 -6.20 6.72
C VAL A 80 -3.17 -6.25 6.27
N LEU A 81 -2.34 -6.92 7.07
CA LEU A 81 -0.93 -7.22 6.77
C LEU A 81 -0.83 -8.71 6.47
N SER A 82 -0.58 -9.12 5.23
CA SER A 82 -0.60 -10.55 4.90
C SER A 82 0.40 -10.95 3.82
N GLY A 83 1.16 -12.02 4.05
CA GLY A 83 2.05 -12.63 3.07
C GLY A 83 3.47 -12.81 3.58
N ASN A 84 4.41 -13.09 2.68
CA ASN A 84 5.84 -13.17 2.99
C ASN A 84 6.47 -11.76 3.00
N LEU A 85 6.04 -10.92 3.95
CA LEU A 85 6.48 -9.52 4.04
C LEU A 85 6.84 -9.12 5.47
N ASN A 86 7.63 -8.06 5.58
CA ASN A 86 8.00 -7.37 6.81
C ASN A 86 7.42 -5.95 6.78
N LEU A 87 7.08 -5.42 7.95
CA LEU A 87 6.68 -4.04 8.14
C LEU A 87 7.67 -3.34 9.07
N LEU A 88 8.23 -2.22 8.62
CA LEU A 88 9.22 -1.45 9.36
C LEU A 88 8.77 0.02 9.46
N LEU A 89 8.26 0.40 10.63
CA LEU A 89 7.86 1.77 10.93
C LEU A 89 8.89 2.43 11.86
N LYS A 90 9.60 3.44 11.35
CA LYS A 90 10.52 4.26 12.16
C LYS A 90 9.75 5.30 12.98
N SER A 91 10.49 6.26 13.55
CA SER A 91 10.02 7.17 14.60
C SER A 91 8.80 7.96 14.15
N ASP A 92 7.71 7.90 14.91
CA ASP A 92 6.45 8.61 14.66
C ASP A 92 5.78 8.32 13.29
N ALA A 93 6.19 7.24 12.60
CA ALA A 93 5.53 6.81 11.39
C ALA A 93 4.11 6.28 11.67
N LEU A 94 3.18 6.55 10.75
CA LEU A 94 1.75 6.24 10.90
C LEU A 94 1.21 5.47 9.70
N ILE A 95 0.65 4.29 9.95
CA ILE A 95 -0.33 3.69 9.05
C ILE A 95 -1.71 3.99 9.64
N GLY A 96 -2.58 4.65 8.90
CA GLY A 96 -3.95 4.92 9.32
C GLY A 96 -4.85 3.69 9.19
N ASN A 97 -6.02 3.83 8.58
CA ASN A 97 -7.08 2.83 8.71
C ASN A 97 -7.40 2.11 7.40
N PHE A 98 -7.87 0.87 7.49
CA PHE A 98 -8.42 0.10 6.36
C PHE A 98 -7.45 -0.11 5.18
N ASN A 99 -6.13 -0.01 5.41
CA ASN A 99 -5.15 -0.28 4.38
C ASN A 99 -4.96 -1.79 4.19
N LYS A 100 -4.69 -2.20 2.94
CA LYS A 100 -4.37 -3.58 2.58
C LYS A 100 -2.92 -3.63 2.12
N ILE A 101 -2.05 -4.19 2.95
CA ILE A 101 -0.62 -4.32 2.70
C ILE A 101 -0.34 -5.81 2.54
N LYS A 102 -0.20 -6.24 1.29
CA LYS A 102 -0.26 -7.66 0.94
C LYS A 102 0.90 -8.07 0.05
N ARG A 103 1.33 -9.32 0.22
CA ARG A 103 2.19 -10.00 -0.74
C ARG A 103 1.54 -11.31 -1.17
N GLY A 104 1.27 -11.42 -2.47
CA GLY A 104 0.84 -12.67 -3.09
C GLY A 104 1.95 -13.73 -3.14
N ARG A 105 1.62 -14.93 -3.64
CA ARG A 105 2.66 -15.94 -3.91
C ARG A 105 3.48 -15.50 -5.12
N VAL A 106 4.77 -15.30 -4.94
CA VAL A 106 5.71 -14.97 -6.02
C VAL A 106 6.55 -16.21 -6.31
N PHE A 107 6.50 -16.70 -7.55
CA PHE A 107 7.29 -17.85 -7.97
C PHE A 107 8.79 -17.51 -7.88
N LYS A 108 9.59 -18.40 -7.27
CA LYS A 108 11.06 -18.31 -7.13
C LYS A 108 11.64 -17.21 -6.23
N LYS A 109 10.83 -16.35 -5.59
CA LYS A 109 11.32 -15.35 -4.62
C LYS A 109 10.91 -15.71 -3.20
N GLU A 110 11.79 -16.43 -2.51
CA GLU A 110 11.56 -16.84 -1.10
C GLU A 110 11.90 -15.75 -0.10
N VAL A 111 12.75 -14.79 -0.48
CA VAL A 111 13.15 -13.68 0.40
C VAL A 111 11.95 -12.78 0.71
N PRO A 112 11.70 -12.44 1.99
CA PRO A 112 10.65 -11.49 2.36
C PRO A 112 10.91 -10.10 1.77
N SER A 113 9.83 -9.38 1.45
CA SER A 113 9.86 -7.98 1.02
C SER A 113 9.49 -7.11 2.20
N THR A 114 9.84 -5.84 2.16
CA THR A 114 9.63 -4.93 3.29
C THR A 114 8.90 -3.67 2.85
N LEU A 115 7.89 -3.28 3.63
CA LEU A 115 7.38 -1.91 3.64
C LEU A 115 8.19 -1.13 4.67
N ILE A 116 8.97 -0.16 4.20
CA ILE A 116 9.83 0.68 5.03
C ILE A 116 9.24 2.09 5.05
N MET A 117 8.90 2.57 6.24
CA MET A 117 8.40 3.92 6.47
C MET A 117 9.37 4.64 7.38
N SER A 118 10.04 5.66 6.84
CA SER A 118 10.98 6.49 7.59
C SER A 118 10.27 7.46 8.53
N ASP A 119 11.05 8.23 9.29
CA ASP A 119 10.52 9.07 10.37
C ASP A 119 9.42 10.02 9.87
N TRP A 120 8.34 10.15 10.66
CA TRP A 120 7.19 11.02 10.39
C TRP A 120 6.40 10.71 9.11
N SER A 121 6.73 9.65 8.38
CA SER A 121 5.98 9.27 7.18
C SER A 121 4.61 8.68 7.54
N GLN A 122 3.62 8.95 6.69
CA GLN A 122 2.23 8.59 6.93
C GLN A 122 1.61 7.95 5.70
N ILE A 123 0.92 6.84 5.90
CA ILE A 123 -0.06 6.30 4.96
C ILE A 123 -1.41 6.51 5.62
N THR A 124 -2.31 7.25 4.97
CA THR A 124 -3.61 7.58 5.57
C THR A 124 -4.55 6.35 5.58
N GLY A 125 -5.57 6.27 4.72
CA GLY A 125 -6.52 5.17 4.79
C GLY A 125 -7.06 4.69 3.46
N HIS A 126 -7.47 3.42 3.43
CA HIS A 126 -8.02 2.75 2.25
C HIS A 126 -7.07 2.69 1.04
N HIS A 127 -5.77 2.56 1.28
CA HIS A 127 -4.77 2.29 0.24
C HIS A 127 -4.53 0.79 0.07
N TYR A 128 -4.06 0.42 -1.12
CA TYR A 128 -3.62 -0.94 -1.43
C TYR A 128 -2.14 -0.95 -1.79
N LEU A 129 -1.35 -1.74 -1.07
CA LEU A 129 0.08 -1.88 -1.30
C LEU A 129 0.37 -3.35 -1.59
N ASP A 130 0.81 -3.64 -2.82
CA ASP A 130 1.36 -4.92 -3.21
C ASP A 130 2.87 -4.93 -2.97
N LEU A 131 3.33 -5.92 -2.20
CA LEU A 131 4.73 -6.11 -1.82
C LEU A 131 5.33 -7.38 -2.41
N ALA A 132 5.18 -7.65 -3.71
CA ALA A 132 6.06 -8.62 -4.38
C ALA A 132 7.54 -8.20 -4.29
N CYS A 133 7.79 -6.90 -4.31
CA CYS A 133 9.05 -6.21 -4.08
C CYS A 133 8.91 -5.19 -2.92
N ASN A 134 9.98 -4.47 -2.60
CA ASN A 134 9.97 -3.53 -1.48
C ASN A 134 9.20 -2.25 -1.83
N ILE A 135 8.68 -1.58 -0.81
CA ILE A 135 8.18 -0.21 -0.91
C ILE A 135 8.87 0.58 0.20
N SER A 136 9.53 1.68 -0.17
CA SER A 136 10.27 2.54 0.76
C SER A 136 9.73 3.95 0.68
N LEU A 137 9.33 4.51 1.83
CA LEU A 137 8.93 5.90 1.98
C LEU A 137 10.00 6.64 2.80
N GLY A 138 10.50 7.74 2.24
CA GLY A 138 11.40 8.70 2.89
C GLY A 138 10.76 9.39 4.10
N ALA A 139 11.56 10.19 4.81
CA ALA A 139 11.05 10.95 5.95
C ALA A 139 9.97 11.94 5.50
N ASN A 140 8.99 12.23 6.37
CA ASN A 140 7.92 13.21 6.11
C ASN A 140 7.04 12.94 4.87
N VAL A 141 7.09 11.73 4.28
CA VAL A 141 6.19 11.37 3.17
C VAL A 141 4.76 11.23 3.66
N VAL A 142 3.79 11.79 2.93
CA VAL A 142 2.36 11.59 3.21
C VAL A 142 1.68 10.96 2.00
N VAL A 143 1.27 9.70 2.14
CA VAL A 143 0.30 9.07 1.25
C VAL A 143 -1.10 9.45 1.71
N GLY A 144 -1.56 10.58 1.18
CA GLY A 144 -2.79 11.25 1.56
C GLY A 144 -4.02 10.73 0.87
N GLY A 145 -5.18 11.17 1.35
CA GLY A 145 -6.45 10.88 0.73
C GLY A 145 -6.89 9.43 0.91
N ARG A 146 -7.36 8.80 -0.17
CA ARG A 146 -7.80 7.39 -0.19
C ARG A 146 -7.54 6.74 -1.55
N SER A 147 -7.60 5.41 -1.59
CA SER A 147 -7.69 4.61 -2.83
C SER A 147 -6.45 4.61 -3.74
N SER A 148 -5.31 5.12 -3.28
CA SER A 148 -4.04 4.97 -3.99
C SER A 148 -3.53 3.51 -3.95
N GLN A 149 -2.89 3.08 -5.03
CA GLN A 149 -2.45 1.71 -5.25
C GLN A 149 -0.96 1.67 -5.61
N PHE A 150 -0.21 0.80 -4.94
CA PHE A 150 1.21 0.61 -5.18
C PHE A 150 1.44 -0.82 -5.67
N TRP A 151 1.82 -0.97 -6.93
CA TRP A 151 2.04 -2.28 -7.55
C TRP A 151 3.51 -2.52 -7.77
N THR A 152 4.09 -3.45 -7.01
CA THR A 152 5.51 -3.82 -7.15
C THR A 152 5.73 -5.02 -8.07
N HIS A 153 4.64 -5.58 -8.63
CA HIS A 153 4.69 -6.54 -9.73
C HIS A 153 3.63 -6.26 -10.79
N GLY A 154 3.88 -6.80 -11.97
CA GLY A 154 2.95 -6.85 -13.10
C GLY A 154 3.31 -8.03 -14.01
N PHE A 155 2.59 -8.17 -15.12
CA PHE A 155 2.85 -9.20 -16.11
C PHE A 155 2.91 -8.62 -17.51
N CYS A 156 3.96 -8.98 -18.25
CA CYS A 156 4.08 -8.75 -19.67
C CYS A 156 3.81 -10.07 -20.40
N HIS A 157 2.85 -10.05 -21.31
CA HIS A 157 2.54 -11.19 -22.17
C HIS A 157 3.25 -11.02 -23.51
N LEU A 158 4.03 -12.01 -23.89
CA LEU A 158 4.73 -12.10 -25.16
C LEU A 158 4.24 -13.34 -25.93
N ASP A 159 4.53 -13.39 -27.23
CA ASP A 159 4.13 -14.49 -28.12
C ASP A 159 2.65 -14.88 -27.97
N LYS A 160 1.75 -13.90 -28.16
CA LYS A 160 0.29 -14.07 -28.05
C LYS A 160 -0.16 -14.67 -26.71
N GLY A 161 0.57 -14.40 -25.64
CA GLY A 161 0.26 -14.86 -24.29
C GLY A 161 0.86 -16.22 -23.91
N LYS A 162 1.59 -16.90 -24.82
CA LYS A 162 2.30 -18.14 -24.51
C LYS A 162 3.47 -17.92 -23.55
N LEU A 163 4.07 -16.73 -23.59
CA LEU A 163 5.12 -16.33 -22.67
C LEU A 163 4.58 -15.28 -21.71
N ARG A 164 4.65 -15.55 -20.42
CA ARG A 164 4.24 -14.63 -19.35
C ARG A 164 5.44 -14.29 -18.49
N VAL A 165 5.92 -13.06 -18.62
CA VAL A 165 7.05 -12.54 -17.85
C VAL A 165 6.51 -11.70 -16.70
N MET A 166 6.87 -12.07 -15.47
CA MET A 166 6.56 -11.24 -14.31
C MET A 166 7.57 -10.09 -14.25
N VAL A 167 7.07 -8.87 -14.34
CA VAL A 167 7.85 -7.65 -14.11
C VAL A 167 7.74 -7.32 -12.64
N MET A 168 8.86 -7.06 -11.97
CA MET A 168 8.88 -6.67 -10.57
C MET A 168 9.90 -5.55 -10.38
N GLY A 169 9.62 -4.66 -9.43
CA GLY A 169 10.54 -3.59 -9.08
C GLY A 169 10.13 -2.96 -7.76
N ASP A 170 11.15 -2.55 -7.00
CA ASP A 170 10.96 -1.81 -5.76
C ASP A 170 10.36 -0.42 -6.08
N ILE A 171 9.48 0.08 -5.20
CA ILE A 171 8.99 1.46 -5.28
C ILE A 171 9.71 2.27 -4.22
N GLU A 172 10.36 3.36 -4.63
CA GLU A 172 11.14 4.24 -3.77
C GLU A 172 10.56 5.65 -3.85
N ILE A 173 10.09 6.20 -2.73
CA ILE A 173 9.62 7.58 -2.63
C ILE A 173 10.56 8.35 -1.72
N GLY A 174 11.15 9.43 -2.26
CA GLY A 174 12.02 10.37 -1.57
C GLY A 174 11.34 11.08 -0.40
N GLU A 175 12.11 11.89 0.31
CA GLU A 175 11.66 12.61 1.49
C GLU A 175 10.71 13.76 1.15
N GLY A 176 9.85 14.14 2.10
CA GLY A 176 8.98 15.32 1.96
C GLY A 176 7.90 15.22 0.86
N CYS A 177 7.69 14.04 0.27
CA CYS A 177 6.72 13.87 -0.81
C CYS A 177 5.26 13.84 -0.30
N TYR A 178 4.35 14.37 -1.11
CA TYR A 178 2.91 14.21 -0.90
C TYR A 178 2.30 13.41 -2.04
N VAL A 179 1.49 12.40 -1.72
CA VAL A 179 0.75 11.60 -2.71
C VAL A 179 -0.74 11.84 -2.53
N GLY A 180 -1.40 12.38 -3.56
CA GLY A 180 -2.84 12.59 -3.58
C GLY A 180 -3.67 11.30 -3.63
N SER A 181 -4.99 11.47 -3.57
CA SER A 181 -5.94 10.34 -3.65
C SER A 181 -5.86 9.62 -4.99
N ALA A 182 -6.19 8.33 -4.98
CA ALA A 182 -6.38 7.51 -6.17
C ALA A 182 -5.19 7.50 -7.16
N CYS A 183 -3.97 7.67 -6.66
CA CYS A 183 -2.77 7.53 -7.48
C CYS A 183 -2.44 6.05 -7.71
N LEU A 184 -1.80 5.74 -8.85
CA LEU A 184 -1.34 4.40 -9.17
C LEU A 184 0.17 4.41 -9.44
N PHE A 185 0.92 3.57 -8.73
CA PHE A 185 2.36 3.41 -8.92
C PHE A 185 2.66 2.07 -9.58
N ASN A 186 3.41 2.11 -10.68
CA ASN A 186 3.85 0.91 -11.40
C ASN A 186 5.13 0.32 -10.80
N PRO A 187 5.46 -0.94 -11.14
CA PRO A 187 6.63 -1.61 -10.60
C PRO A 187 7.92 -0.87 -10.94
N GLY A 188 8.79 -0.68 -9.95
CA GLY A 188 10.15 -0.16 -10.17
C GLY A 188 10.31 1.36 -10.18
N VAL A 189 9.24 2.13 -9.94
CA VAL A 189 9.32 3.59 -10.02
C VAL A 189 10.03 4.21 -8.82
N LYS A 190 10.84 5.22 -9.11
CA LYS A 190 11.57 6.04 -8.14
C LYS A 190 11.12 7.49 -8.19
N ILE A 191 10.89 8.09 -7.03
CA ILE A 191 10.44 9.47 -6.89
C ILE A 191 11.49 10.24 -6.10
N ALA A 192 11.96 11.35 -6.65
CA ALA A 192 12.85 12.29 -6.00
C ALA A 192 12.20 12.92 -4.75
N ASP A 193 13.01 13.62 -3.97
CA ASP A 193 12.54 14.34 -2.79
C ASP A 193 11.62 15.51 -3.18
N GLU A 194 10.76 15.91 -2.24
CA GLU A 194 9.90 17.11 -2.32
C GLU A 194 8.94 17.12 -3.53
N VAL A 195 8.52 15.93 -3.98
CA VAL A 195 7.53 15.77 -5.05
C VAL A 195 6.11 15.76 -4.49
N ASN A 196 5.25 16.61 -5.05
CA ASN A 196 3.82 16.67 -4.82
C ASN A 196 3.12 15.97 -5.98
N ILE A 197 2.49 14.83 -5.73
CA ILE A 197 1.76 14.07 -6.73
C ILE A 197 0.26 14.38 -6.59
N GLY A 198 -0.30 15.01 -7.61
CA GLY A 198 -1.72 15.32 -7.70
C GLY A 198 -2.59 14.08 -7.75
N ALA A 199 -3.84 14.20 -7.28
CA ALA A 199 -4.77 13.08 -7.25
C ALA A 199 -5.02 12.48 -8.65
N GLY A 200 -5.21 11.16 -8.70
CA GLY A 200 -5.47 10.43 -9.94
C GLY A 200 -4.26 10.25 -10.85
N ALA A 201 -3.05 10.62 -10.41
CA ALA A 201 -1.84 10.44 -11.22
C ALA A 201 -1.47 8.96 -11.37
N ILE A 202 -1.00 8.59 -12.56
CA ILE A 202 -0.42 7.28 -12.85
C ILE A 202 1.08 7.45 -13.01
N ILE A 203 1.83 6.91 -12.06
CA ILE A 203 3.28 6.98 -12.00
C ILE A 203 3.84 5.74 -12.70
N SER A 204 4.16 5.89 -13.98
CA SER A 204 4.70 4.82 -14.82
C SER A 204 6.19 4.95 -15.11
N LYS A 205 6.82 6.03 -14.65
CA LYS A 205 8.24 6.35 -14.84
C LYS A 205 8.76 7.06 -13.60
N ASP A 206 10.06 7.05 -13.45
CA ASP A 206 10.73 7.79 -12.39
C ASP A 206 10.46 9.29 -12.51
N ILE A 207 10.38 9.95 -11.35
CA ILE A 207 10.31 11.40 -11.22
C ILE A 207 11.63 11.83 -10.58
N ASN A 208 12.49 12.47 -11.36
CA ASN A 208 13.87 12.76 -10.93
C ASN A 208 14.05 14.18 -10.37
N GLU A 209 12.99 15.00 -10.40
CA GLU A 209 13.03 16.39 -10.00
C GLU A 209 11.90 16.68 -9.01
N GLN A 210 12.18 17.52 -8.01
CA GLN A 210 11.18 18.06 -7.09
C GLN A 210 10.10 18.86 -7.83
N GLY A 211 8.93 19.03 -7.22
CA GLY A 211 7.87 19.88 -7.76
C GLY A 211 6.50 19.21 -7.76
N LEU A 212 5.61 19.67 -8.64
CA LEU A 212 4.22 19.21 -8.74
C LEU A 212 4.01 18.36 -10.00
N VAL A 213 3.59 17.11 -9.81
CA VAL A 213 3.23 16.18 -10.89
C VAL A 213 1.74 15.90 -10.82
N THR A 214 0.97 16.39 -11.80
CA THR A 214 -0.48 16.18 -11.87
C THR A 214 -0.87 15.14 -12.91
N ALA A 215 -2.07 14.59 -12.76
CA ALA A 215 -2.72 13.86 -13.83
C ALA A 215 -2.98 14.75 -15.06
N ALA A 216 -3.53 14.15 -16.12
CA ALA A 216 -3.93 14.87 -17.31
C ALA A 216 -4.80 16.09 -16.96
N PRO A 217 -4.60 17.24 -17.65
CA PRO A 217 -5.39 18.43 -17.40
C PRO A 217 -6.88 18.15 -17.62
N LEU A 218 -7.73 18.90 -16.92
CA LEU A 218 -9.15 18.94 -17.24
C LEU A 218 -9.31 19.44 -18.69
N VAL A 219 -9.79 18.57 -19.58
CA VAL A 219 -10.10 18.94 -20.96
C VAL A 219 -11.61 18.99 -21.11
N SER A 220 -12.16 20.18 -21.34
CA SER A 220 -13.53 20.38 -21.80
C SER A 220 -13.52 20.62 -23.31
N ARG A 221 -14.28 19.82 -24.07
CA ARG A 221 -14.50 20.04 -25.50
C ARG A 221 -16.00 20.12 -25.75
N MET A 222 -16.41 21.10 -26.55
CA MET A 222 -17.78 21.11 -27.09
C MET A 222 -17.94 19.87 -27.97
N LEU A 223 -18.95 19.06 -27.69
CA LEU A 223 -19.28 17.89 -28.51
C LEU A 223 -20.11 18.35 -29.70
N SER A 224 -19.47 18.44 -30.87
CA SER A 224 -20.13 18.58 -32.17
C SER A 224 -20.20 17.21 -32.87
N LEU A 225 -21.05 17.09 -33.89
CA LEU A 225 -21.11 15.88 -34.70
C LEU A 225 -19.75 15.59 -35.36
N GLU A 226 -19.07 16.64 -35.82
CA GLU A 226 -17.76 16.59 -36.46
C GLU A 226 -16.65 16.10 -35.50
N THR A 227 -16.56 16.71 -34.31
CA THR A 227 -15.59 16.28 -33.27
C THR A 227 -15.89 14.87 -32.74
N PHE A 228 -17.15 14.44 -32.76
CA PHE A 228 -17.53 13.06 -32.45
C PHE A 228 -17.04 12.11 -33.55
N CYS A 229 -17.32 12.41 -34.81
CA CYS A 229 -16.89 11.63 -35.97
C CYS A 229 -15.37 11.47 -36.03
N GLU A 230 -14.62 12.56 -35.83
CA GLU A 230 -13.16 12.55 -35.73
C GLU A 230 -12.66 11.65 -34.59
N LYS A 231 -13.21 11.81 -33.38
CA LYS A 231 -12.76 11.07 -32.19
C LYS A 231 -12.96 9.56 -32.33
N TYR A 232 -14.08 9.15 -32.92
CA TYR A 232 -14.43 7.73 -33.07
C TYR A 232 -14.06 7.16 -34.44
N ALA A 233 -13.37 7.94 -35.28
CA ALA A 233 -12.99 7.57 -36.64
C ALA A 233 -14.17 6.98 -37.44
N ILE A 234 -15.35 7.60 -37.32
CA ILE A 234 -16.59 7.18 -37.98
C ILE A 234 -17.07 8.29 -38.93
N SER A 235 -17.49 7.92 -40.14
CA SER A 235 -18.07 8.90 -41.06
C SER A 235 -19.44 9.37 -40.54
N GLU A 236 -19.83 10.59 -40.90
CA GLU A 236 -21.15 11.10 -40.54
C GLU A 236 -22.29 10.22 -41.10
N GLU A 237 -22.08 9.64 -42.29
CA GLU A 237 -23.06 8.76 -42.94
C GLU A 237 -23.22 7.43 -42.19
N GLU A 238 -22.12 6.84 -41.73
CA GLU A 238 -22.13 5.62 -40.91
C GLU A 238 -22.75 5.89 -39.52
N LEU A 239 -22.49 7.07 -38.94
CA LEU A 239 -23.12 7.50 -37.70
C LEU A 239 -24.64 7.62 -37.86
N ARG A 240 -25.10 8.28 -38.93
CA ARG A 240 -26.53 8.48 -39.22
C ARG A 240 -27.30 7.16 -39.36
N GLN A 241 -26.67 6.10 -39.86
CA GLN A 241 -27.26 4.75 -39.93
C GLN A 241 -27.38 4.07 -38.55
N LYS A 242 -26.52 4.43 -37.59
CA LYS A 242 -26.51 3.89 -36.22
C LYS A 242 -27.37 4.69 -35.23
N LEU A 243 -27.81 5.89 -35.62
CA LEU A 243 -28.72 6.69 -34.79
C LEU A 243 -30.07 5.98 -34.66
N ARG A 244 -30.46 5.64 -33.43
CA ARG A 244 -31.86 5.32 -33.12
C ARG A 244 -32.67 6.60 -33.25
N VAL A 245 -33.12 6.91 -34.46
CA VAL A 245 -34.09 7.98 -34.69
C VAL A 245 -35.41 7.51 -34.07
N THR A 246 -35.73 8.01 -32.88
CA THR A 246 -37.11 7.97 -32.40
C THR A 246 -37.86 9.00 -33.26
N LYS A 247 -38.81 8.51 -34.07
CA LYS A 247 -39.73 9.37 -34.82
C LYS A 247 -40.51 10.27 -33.87
#